data_AF-K1RYK8-F1
#
_entry.id   AF-K1RYK8-F1
#
_cell.length_a   1.000
_cell.length_b   1.000
_cell.length_c   1.000
_cell.angle_alpha   90.00
_cell.angle_beta   90.00
_cell.angle_gamma   90.00
#
_symmetry.space_group_name_H-M   'P 1'
#
loop_
_entity.id
_entity.type
_entity.pdbx_description
1 polymer ?
#
loop_
_entity_poly.entity_id
_entity_poly.type
_entity_poly.pdbx_seq_one_letter_code
_entity_poly.pdbx_strand_id
1 'polypeptide(L)'
;MVKCSDKPCKHGTCSDHPLSFACTCDPGYKGIVCDTRKKCSEGITCQNGGTCQDGPNGFRCQCSRKYKGEFCDNPLTCSDSPCKNGGLCTNTGSSFQCKCPPTYTGTDCEKVILCSSHPCLHGTCTDTPSGFRCLCDERHTGAKCDQLIPCKSNPCLHGTCTDSSSGFSCLCDVKYTGVKCDQLITCTSTPCQHGTCTDSPNGFVCTCESTYAGYRCDTGFHLKPLDVERTKEHLPTWLPYLGYALLTAALVAGKMADLKQVACSAIDKQAEDLSLLSKEIWDHPELNFNEVYSHDYLTKFLEDRGFPVDRKYKNETAFRAVLGDHSSGPHVAVLCEYDALPEIGHACGHNLIAEVGVAAGIGIKAAFEKAGKPLGKLSVIGTPGEEGGGGKIILLDVRVTYKGRASHAAAFPWEGVNALDAAVTAYQSVSNLRQQMKPTWRVHGKYLKAGGVKPNIIPEEAELEYYIRAPIKKELDVLTEKVINCFHSAAKATGCTVEVKFEVRPYLDVIHNKSLLKTYEENIKTFGHYGTLTTSEFPAGGSTDMGNVSYVVPSIHPMYYIGSDAFNHTREFNTATGDPAAQPFTLSQGKALAMTAIDVFTNPELLQRIKDDFAKDLQTRK
;
A
#
# COMPACT_ATOMS: atom_id res chain seq x y z
N MET A 1 64.86 75.10 56.22
CA MET A 1 64.41 73.83 56.81
C MET A 1 62.93 73.72 56.54
N VAL A 2 62.47 72.69 55.83
CA VAL A 2 61.04 72.44 55.61
C VAL A 2 60.49 71.78 56.87
N LYS A 3 59.45 72.35 57.44
CA LYS A 3 58.77 71.84 58.65
C LYS A 3 57.37 71.36 58.30
N CYS A 4 56.75 70.60 59.19
CA CYS A 4 55.39 70.11 58.98
C CYS A 4 54.33 71.22 58.89
N SER A 5 54.61 72.41 59.44
CA SER A 5 53.80 73.63 59.21
C SER A 5 53.64 73.98 57.74
N ASP A 6 54.60 73.61 56.89
CA ASP A 6 54.60 73.88 55.44
C ASP A 6 53.74 72.87 54.66
N LYS A 7 53.10 71.91 55.35
CA LYS A 7 52.30 70.81 54.78
C LYS A 7 53.01 70.06 53.63
N PRO A 8 54.23 69.55 53.84
CA PRO A 8 55.02 68.94 52.77
C PRO A 8 54.48 67.58 52.30
N CYS A 9 53.74 66.84 53.14
CA CYS A 9 53.15 65.55 52.79
C CYS A 9 51.83 65.74 52.03
N LYS A 10 51.70 65.12 50.85
CA LYS A 10 50.48 65.18 50.04
C LYS A 10 49.39 64.22 50.53
N HIS A 11 49.73 62.94 50.67
CA HIS A 11 48.84 61.88 51.13
C HIS A 11 49.49 61.12 52.29
N GLY A 12 49.54 61.75 53.46
CA GLY A 12 50.17 61.18 54.65
C GLY A 12 50.29 62.15 55.82
N THR A 13 50.68 61.61 56.97
CA THR A 13 50.89 62.40 58.20
C THR A 13 52.35 62.85 58.29
N CYS A 14 52.55 64.14 58.58
CA CYS A 14 53.88 64.74 58.73
C CYS A 14 54.35 64.70 60.19
N SER A 15 55.62 64.36 60.40
CA SER A 15 56.31 64.45 61.69
C SER A 15 57.57 65.31 61.56
N ASP A 16 57.76 66.26 62.48
CA ASP A 16 58.93 67.13 62.49
C ASP A 16 60.15 66.37 63.05
N HIS A 17 61.28 66.49 62.35
CA HIS A 17 62.58 65.95 62.76
C HIS A 17 63.59 67.10 62.93
N PRO A 18 64.71 66.88 63.65
CA PRO A 18 65.63 67.97 64.06
C PRO A 18 66.17 68.86 62.93
N LEU A 19 66.26 68.35 61.69
CA LEU A 19 66.74 69.08 60.51
C LEU A 19 65.88 68.83 59.25
N SER A 20 64.76 68.10 59.35
CA SER A 20 63.87 67.81 58.22
C SER A 20 62.45 67.50 58.71
N PHE A 21 61.58 67.12 57.78
CA PHE A 21 60.31 66.45 58.08
C PHE A 21 60.40 64.98 57.64
N ALA A 22 59.49 64.14 58.15
CA ALA A 22 59.24 62.80 57.62
C ALA A 22 57.74 62.59 57.41
N CYS A 23 57.38 62.07 56.23
CA CYS A 23 56.01 61.72 55.90
C CYS A 23 55.77 60.24 56.12
N THR A 24 54.74 59.91 56.91
CA THR A 24 54.16 58.57 56.94
C THR A 24 53.00 58.55 55.95
N CYS A 25 53.17 57.89 54.81
CA CYS A 25 52.19 57.90 53.73
C CYS A 25 50.93 57.11 54.07
N ASP A 26 49.79 57.64 53.63
CA ASP A 26 48.51 56.95 53.67
C ASP A 26 48.56 55.65 52.83
N PRO A 27 47.73 54.64 53.14
CA PRO A 27 47.63 53.43 52.33
C PRO A 27 47.45 53.76 50.85
N GLY A 28 48.23 53.14 49.97
CA GLY A 28 48.19 53.40 48.53
C GLY A 28 49.21 54.41 47.99
N TYR A 29 49.92 55.14 48.85
CA TYR A 29 50.87 56.17 48.44
C TYR A 29 52.30 55.87 48.95
N LYS A 30 53.29 56.36 48.20
CA LYS A 30 54.73 56.24 48.48
C LYS A 30 55.49 57.48 48.04
N GLY A 31 56.77 57.54 48.40
CA GLY A 31 57.66 58.66 48.11
C GLY A 31 57.91 59.53 49.35
N ILE A 32 58.94 60.38 49.29
CA ILE A 32 59.39 61.21 50.43
C ILE A 32 58.28 62.18 50.89
N VAL A 33 57.44 62.63 49.95
CA VAL A 33 56.31 63.54 50.19
C VAL A 33 54.95 62.88 49.93
N CYS A 34 54.92 61.55 49.75
CA CYS A 34 53.70 60.76 49.49
C CYS A 34 52.89 61.23 48.27
N ASP A 35 53.59 61.60 47.19
CA ASP A 35 53.02 62.12 45.95
C ASP A 35 52.78 61.03 44.89
N THR A 36 53.38 59.86 45.07
CA THR A 36 53.34 58.78 44.08
C THR A 36 52.40 57.67 44.53
N ARG A 37 51.44 57.29 43.67
CA ARG A 37 50.60 56.11 43.92
C ARG A 37 51.41 54.82 43.78
N LYS A 38 51.18 53.88 44.68
CA LYS A 38 51.76 52.53 44.65
C LYS A 38 51.20 51.71 43.48
N LYS A 39 51.95 50.70 43.04
CA LYS A 39 51.48 49.62 42.16
C LYS A 39 51.01 48.41 42.97
N CYS A 40 50.31 47.48 42.33
CA CYS A 40 49.76 46.29 43.00
C CYS A 40 50.84 45.41 43.63
N SER A 41 52.01 45.31 43.01
CA SER A 41 53.17 44.57 43.55
C SER A 41 53.75 45.17 44.83
N GLU A 42 53.33 46.38 45.23
CA GLU A 42 53.88 47.13 46.37
C GLU A 42 53.01 47.03 47.62
N GLY A 43 52.39 45.86 47.83
CA GLY A 43 51.67 45.50 49.05
C GLY A 43 50.23 46.03 49.15
N ILE A 44 49.58 46.33 48.02
CA ILE A 44 48.18 46.74 47.99
C ILE A 44 47.27 45.52 48.18
N THR A 45 46.41 45.59 49.20
CA THR A 45 45.40 44.56 49.46
C THR A 45 44.01 45.13 49.18
N CYS A 46 43.33 44.60 48.18
CA CYS A 46 41.93 44.90 47.92
C CYS A 46 41.05 44.03 48.81
N GLN A 47 40.22 44.65 49.64
CA GLN A 47 39.40 43.95 50.62
C GLN A 47 38.21 43.25 49.97
N ASN A 48 37.54 42.37 50.74
CA ASN A 48 36.25 41.76 50.38
C ASN A 48 36.23 41.06 49.01
N GLY A 49 37.32 40.39 48.64
CA GLY A 49 37.44 39.66 47.38
C GLY A 49 37.74 40.53 46.15
N GLY A 50 38.10 41.80 46.35
CA GLY A 50 38.55 42.67 45.27
C GLY A 50 39.88 42.22 44.66
N THR A 51 40.09 42.50 43.36
CA THR A 51 41.34 42.18 42.65
C THR A 51 42.11 43.47 42.36
N CYS A 52 43.41 43.51 42.68
CA CYS A 52 44.26 44.65 42.37
C CYS A 52 44.68 44.63 40.89
N GLN A 53 44.53 45.75 40.19
CA GLN A 53 45.00 45.93 38.82
C GLN A 53 45.92 47.15 38.73
N ASP A 54 47.06 47.00 38.04
CA ASP A 54 47.94 48.12 37.72
C ASP A 54 47.35 48.96 36.59
N GLY A 55 47.23 50.26 36.83
CA GLY A 55 46.79 51.23 35.83
C GLY A 55 47.85 52.31 35.54
N PRO A 56 47.57 53.21 34.58
CA PRO A 56 48.50 54.29 34.20
C PRO A 56 48.89 55.21 35.36
N ASN A 57 48.02 55.36 36.37
CA ASN A 57 48.19 56.24 37.51
C ASN A 57 48.36 55.48 38.84
N GLY A 58 48.92 54.26 38.81
CA GLY A 58 49.09 53.40 39.99
C GLY A 58 48.03 52.29 40.10
N PHE A 59 47.89 51.70 41.28
CA PHE A 59 46.95 50.61 41.52
C PHE A 59 45.49 51.06 41.39
N ARG A 60 44.62 50.11 41.04
CA ARG A 60 43.16 50.23 41.12
C ARG A 60 42.58 48.92 41.62
N CYS A 61 41.83 48.95 42.72
CA CYS A 61 41.09 47.77 43.14
C CYS A 61 39.80 47.63 42.32
N GLN A 62 39.64 46.48 41.65
CA GLN A 62 38.38 46.06 41.07
C GLN A 62 37.56 45.35 42.15
N CYS A 63 36.60 46.07 42.73
CA CYS A 63 35.76 45.55 43.81
C CYS A 63 34.77 44.50 43.33
N SER A 64 34.52 43.51 44.19
CA SER A 64 33.38 42.62 44.01
C SER A 64 32.06 43.42 44.07
N ARG A 65 31.01 42.92 43.40
CA ARG A 65 29.75 43.65 43.13
C ARG A 65 28.99 44.20 44.36
N LYS A 66 29.39 43.84 45.59
CA LYS A 66 28.79 44.29 46.84
C LYS A 66 29.58 45.38 47.57
N TYR A 67 30.74 45.78 47.05
CA TYR A 67 31.65 46.71 47.71
C TYR A 67 32.12 47.81 46.76
N LYS A 68 32.48 48.96 47.34
CA LYS A 68 32.99 50.16 46.69
C LYS A 68 34.13 50.75 47.53
N GLY A 69 34.69 51.84 47.05
CA GLY A 69 35.84 52.50 47.66
C GLY A 69 37.15 52.07 47.01
N GLU A 70 38.21 52.81 47.29
CA GLU A 70 39.52 52.62 46.68
C GLU A 70 40.14 51.25 47.02
N PHE A 71 39.80 50.69 48.17
CA PHE A 71 40.27 49.40 48.66
C PHE A 71 39.13 48.37 48.80
N CYS A 72 37.94 48.64 48.27
CA CYS A 72 36.77 47.75 48.36
C CYS A 72 36.32 47.43 49.79
N ASP A 73 36.53 48.39 50.68
CA ASP A 73 36.28 48.35 52.12
C ASP A 73 34.86 48.77 52.50
N ASN A 74 34.17 49.49 51.62
CA ASN A 74 32.83 50.02 51.89
C ASN A 74 31.76 49.17 51.21
N PRO A 75 30.72 48.68 51.92
CA PRO A 75 29.62 47.98 51.27
C PRO A 75 28.80 48.94 50.40
N LEU A 76 28.33 48.45 49.25
CA LEU A 76 27.33 49.14 48.44
C LEU A 76 25.98 49.08 49.15
N THR A 77 25.26 50.19 49.13
CA THR A 77 23.92 50.34 49.72
C THR A 77 22.92 50.79 48.67
N CYS A 78 21.62 50.71 48.98
CA CYS A 78 20.57 51.11 48.04
C CYS A 78 20.61 52.58 47.62
N SER A 79 21.23 53.45 48.42
CA SER A 79 21.50 54.85 48.04
C SER A 79 22.42 54.98 46.82
N ASP A 80 23.24 53.96 46.53
CA ASP A 80 24.11 53.92 45.35
C ASP A 80 23.38 53.45 44.08
N SER A 81 22.07 53.22 44.16
CA SER A 81 21.24 52.67 43.06
C SER A 81 21.82 51.42 42.39
N PRO A 82 22.16 50.36 43.15
CA PRO A 82 22.81 49.18 42.59
C PRO A 82 21.86 48.32 41.75
N CYS A 83 20.56 48.31 42.05
CA CYS A 83 19.56 47.58 41.26
C CYS A 83 19.21 48.32 39.98
N LYS A 84 19.28 47.62 38.85
CA LYS A 84 18.92 48.11 37.52
C LYS A 84 17.45 47.83 37.20
N ASN A 85 16.97 48.43 36.11
CA ASN A 85 15.68 48.13 35.48
C ASN A 85 14.46 48.16 36.43
N GLY A 86 14.47 49.07 37.42
CA GLY A 86 13.37 49.22 38.36
C GLY A 86 13.30 48.15 39.46
N GLY A 87 14.38 47.40 39.70
CA GLY A 87 14.46 46.44 40.81
C GLY A 87 14.32 47.11 42.18
N LEU A 88 13.53 46.48 43.05
CA LEU A 88 13.35 46.95 44.42
C LEU A 88 14.61 46.61 45.23
N CYS A 89 15.30 47.63 45.70
CA CYS A 89 16.52 47.47 46.50
C CYS A 89 16.18 47.43 48.00
N THR A 90 16.74 46.46 48.72
CA THR A 90 16.74 46.42 50.18
C THR A 90 18.16 46.37 50.73
N ASN A 91 18.46 47.24 51.69
CA ASN A 91 19.73 47.16 52.42
C ASN A 91 19.70 45.90 53.29
N THR A 92 20.80 45.16 53.27
CA THR A 92 21.03 44.01 54.14
C THR A 92 22.14 44.34 55.14
N GLY A 93 22.28 43.59 56.23
CA GLY A 93 23.33 43.85 57.23
C GLY A 93 24.77 43.80 56.69
N SER A 94 24.99 43.33 55.45
CA SER A 94 26.31 43.27 54.81
C SER A 94 26.46 44.09 53.53
N SER A 95 25.38 44.48 52.83
CA SER A 95 25.38 45.30 51.59
C SER A 95 23.93 45.55 51.13
N PHE A 96 23.54 45.11 49.94
CA PHE A 96 22.20 45.23 49.36
C PHE A 96 21.72 43.88 48.79
N GLN A 97 20.40 43.78 48.59
CA GLN A 97 19.76 42.73 47.80
C GLN A 97 18.74 43.37 46.85
N CYS A 98 18.75 42.94 45.59
CA CYS A 98 17.76 43.37 44.60
C CYS A 98 16.66 42.32 44.48
N LYS A 99 15.41 42.76 44.55
CA LYS A 99 14.26 41.98 44.11
C LYS A 99 13.87 42.48 42.72
N CYS A 100 14.10 41.63 41.73
CA CYS A 100 13.88 42.00 40.34
C CYS A 100 12.40 41.99 39.95
N PRO A 101 11.98 42.90 39.04
CA PRO A 101 10.65 42.83 38.43
C PRO A 101 10.51 41.55 37.58
N PRO A 102 9.28 41.13 37.24
CA PRO A 102 9.03 39.86 36.55
C PRO A 102 9.73 39.66 35.18
N THR A 103 10.23 40.74 34.58
CA THR A 103 10.91 40.72 33.27
C THR A 103 12.43 40.80 33.36
N TYR A 104 13.00 40.81 34.57
CA TYR A 104 14.45 40.91 34.78
C TYR A 104 14.95 39.92 35.84
N THR A 105 16.21 39.53 35.72
CA THR A 105 16.91 38.60 36.60
C THR A 105 18.38 39.02 36.74
N GLY A 106 19.15 38.26 37.51
CA GLY A 106 20.52 38.62 37.89
C GLY A 106 20.58 39.29 39.26
N THR A 107 21.80 39.48 39.76
CA THR A 107 22.05 39.97 41.13
C THR A 107 21.64 41.42 41.33
N ASP A 108 21.68 42.17 40.24
CA ASP A 108 21.40 43.59 40.14
C ASP A 108 20.28 43.86 39.12
N CYS A 109 19.51 42.83 38.76
CA CYS A 109 18.42 42.89 37.78
C CYS A 109 18.88 43.36 36.40
N GLU A 110 20.13 43.05 36.05
CA GLU A 110 20.82 43.49 34.86
C GLU A 110 20.47 42.67 33.61
N LYS A 111 19.92 41.45 33.80
CA LYS A 111 19.56 40.54 32.72
C LYS A 111 18.06 40.63 32.45
N VAL A 112 17.67 40.74 31.18
CA VAL A 112 16.26 40.58 30.77
C VAL A 112 15.90 39.10 30.82
N ILE A 113 14.76 38.76 31.44
CA ILE A 113 14.12 37.45 31.28
C ILE A 113 13.41 37.52 29.94
N LEU A 114 14.02 36.95 28.91
CA LEU A 114 13.55 37.08 27.54
C LEU A 114 12.23 36.33 27.37
N CYS A 115 12.05 35.20 28.05
CA CYS A 115 10.79 34.47 28.05
C CYS A 115 9.59 35.23 28.65
N SER A 116 9.80 36.25 29.50
CA SER A 116 8.69 37.05 30.05
C SER A 116 7.96 37.89 29.00
N SER A 117 8.57 38.09 27.82
CA SER A 117 7.91 38.72 26.66
C SER A 117 7.03 37.76 25.85
N HIS A 118 6.89 36.51 26.29
CA HIS A 118 6.14 35.44 25.61
C HIS A 118 6.55 35.28 24.12
N PRO A 119 7.84 35.09 23.82
CA PRO A 119 8.32 35.10 22.44
C PRO A 119 7.94 33.83 21.64
N CYS A 120 7.50 32.77 22.31
CA CYS A 120 7.05 31.51 21.69
C CYS A 120 5.53 31.54 21.50
N LEU A 121 5.05 31.33 20.28
CA LEU A 121 3.62 31.36 19.97
C LEU A 121 2.92 30.05 20.32
N HIS A 122 3.47 28.92 19.85
CA HIS A 122 2.95 27.56 20.08
C HIS A 122 4.04 26.66 20.68
N GLY A 123 4.40 26.93 21.94
CA GLY A 123 5.41 26.16 22.64
C GLY A 123 5.85 26.76 23.96
N THR A 124 6.75 26.06 24.65
CA THR A 124 7.29 26.50 25.96
C THR A 124 8.61 27.23 25.78
N CYS A 125 8.76 28.40 26.41
CA CYS A 125 9.98 29.19 26.36
C CYS A 125 10.97 28.80 27.46
N THR A 126 12.25 28.72 27.12
CA THR A 126 13.36 28.54 28.08
C THR A 126 14.43 29.60 27.86
N ASP A 127 14.80 30.34 28.91
CA ASP A 127 15.91 31.29 28.82
C ASP A 127 17.24 30.54 28.72
N THR A 128 18.14 31.04 27.88
CA THR A 128 19.48 30.48 27.65
C THR A 128 20.54 31.58 27.85
N PRO A 129 21.82 31.23 28.10
CA PRO A 129 22.88 32.24 28.26
C PRO A 129 23.04 33.20 27.07
N SER A 130 22.62 32.77 25.87
CA SER A 130 22.72 33.53 24.61
C SER A 130 21.38 34.10 24.12
N GLY A 131 20.28 33.95 24.86
CA GLY A 131 18.95 34.38 24.39
C GLY A 131 17.81 33.56 25.01
N PHE A 132 16.83 33.17 24.20
CA PHE A 132 15.77 32.25 24.57
C PHE A 132 15.68 31.12 23.55
N ARG A 133 15.09 29.98 23.94
CA ARG A 133 14.77 28.86 23.07
C ARG A 133 13.33 28.43 23.30
N CYS A 134 12.58 28.32 22.20
CA CYS A 134 11.25 27.75 22.21
C CYS A 134 11.31 26.24 21.97
N LEU A 135 10.60 25.47 22.79
CA LEU A 135 10.26 24.08 22.53
C LEU A 135 8.85 24.05 21.93
N CYS A 136 8.76 23.80 20.64
CA CYS A 136 7.49 23.87 19.91
C CYS A 136 6.58 22.68 20.18
N ASP A 137 5.28 22.96 20.18
CA ASP A 137 4.23 21.93 20.24
C ASP A 137 4.24 21.07 18.97
N GLU A 138 3.59 19.90 19.01
CA GLU A 138 3.76 18.79 18.04
C GLU A 138 3.48 19.13 16.56
N ARG A 139 2.87 20.28 16.25
CA ARG A 139 2.51 20.75 14.89
C ARG A 139 3.24 22.03 14.45
N HIS A 140 4.12 22.57 15.28
CA HIS A 140 4.76 23.86 15.05
C HIS A 140 6.28 23.76 14.99
N THR A 141 6.89 24.69 14.27
CA THR A 141 8.34 24.79 14.07
C THR A 141 8.76 26.25 13.97
N GLY A 142 10.07 26.47 13.80
CA GLY A 142 10.69 27.79 13.77
C GLY A 142 11.17 28.26 15.15
N ALA A 143 12.03 29.27 15.17
CA ALA A 143 12.66 29.76 16.39
C ALA A 143 11.67 30.32 17.42
N LYS A 144 10.47 30.71 16.98
CA LYS A 144 9.36 31.21 17.80
C LYS A 144 8.12 30.31 17.79
N CYS A 145 8.21 29.12 17.17
CA CYS A 145 7.07 28.21 17.00
C CYS A 145 5.87 28.86 16.28
N ASP A 146 6.15 29.76 15.34
CA ASP A 146 5.20 30.52 14.54
C ASP A 146 4.95 29.91 13.15
N GLN A 147 5.68 28.85 12.82
CA GLN A 147 5.55 28.16 11.55
C GLN A 147 4.81 26.84 11.75
N LEU A 148 3.86 26.56 10.87
CA LEU A 148 3.20 25.26 10.81
C LEU A 148 4.13 24.23 10.16
N ILE A 149 4.13 23.00 10.68
CA ILE A 149 4.81 21.88 10.01
C ILE A 149 3.90 21.38 8.87
N PRO A 150 4.32 21.50 7.59
CA PRO A 150 3.52 21.01 6.48
C PRO A 150 3.74 19.51 6.27
N CYS A 151 2.78 18.85 5.61
CA CYS A 151 2.86 17.43 5.27
C CYS A 151 4.05 17.06 4.41
N LYS A 152 4.57 18.00 3.60
CA LYS A 152 5.81 17.82 2.82
C LYS A 152 7.03 17.44 3.69
N SER A 153 6.99 17.74 4.99
CA SER A 153 8.05 17.36 5.94
C SER A 153 7.94 15.90 6.43
N ASN A 154 6.98 15.14 5.92
CA ASN A 154 6.65 13.76 6.33
C ASN A 154 6.51 13.58 7.85
N PRO A 155 5.62 14.33 8.52
CA PRO A 155 5.49 14.28 9.98
C PRO A 155 4.78 13.02 10.51
N CYS A 156 4.04 12.30 9.66
CA CYS A 156 3.34 11.06 10.02
C CYS A 156 4.25 9.84 9.81
N LEU A 157 4.38 8.99 10.82
CA LEU A 157 5.23 7.80 10.78
C LEU A 157 4.48 6.59 10.19
N HIS A 158 3.28 6.30 10.71
CA HIS A 158 2.40 5.21 10.28
C HIS A 158 0.99 5.73 9.99
N GLY A 159 0.85 6.50 8.90
CA GLY A 159 -0.43 7.04 8.48
C GLY A 159 -0.32 8.11 7.40
N THR A 160 -1.46 8.51 6.86
CA THR A 160 -1.55 9.49 5.78
C THR A 160 -1.59 10.91 6.33
N CYS A 161 -0.74 11.78 5.79
CA CYS A 161 -0.67 13.19 6.19
C CYS A 161 -1.62 14.06 5.36
N THR A 162 -2.40 14.92 6.03
CA THR A 162 -3.19 15.98 5.40
C THR A 162 -2.82 17.35 5.98
N ASP A 163 -2.61 18.35 5.12
CA ASP A 163 -2.42 19.72 5.57
C ASP A 163 -3.72 20.24 6.21
N SER A 164 -3.58 20.95 7.32
CA SER A 164 -4.66 21.44 8.17
C SER A 164 -4.42 22.92 8.49
N SER A 165 -5.48 23.63 8.87
CA SER A 165 -5.38 25.01 9.39
C SER A 165 -4.52 25.12 10.67
N SER A 166 -4.21 23.99 11.32
CA SER A 166 -3.36 23.90 12.51
C SER A 166 -2.02 23.19 12.27
N GLY A 167 -1.61 23.04 11.00
CA GLY A 167 -0.37 22.39 10.59
C GLY A 167 -0.64 21.11 9.82
N PHE A 168 -0.19 19.97 10.33
CA PHE A 168 -0.51 18.67 9.74
C PHE A 168 -1.53 17.91 10.59
N SER A 169 -2.27 17.02 9.95
CA SER A 169 -3.12 16.03 10.58
C SER A 169 -2.81 14.66 10.01
N CYS A 170 -2.41 13.73 10.87
CA CYS A 170 -2.19 12.35 10.48
C CYS A 170 -3.45 11.53 10.67
N LEU A 171 -3.87 10.82 9.62
CA LEU A 171 -4.80 9.72 9.71
C LEU A 171 -3.98 8.45 9.95
N CYS A 172 -3.95 7.97 11.20
CA CYS A 172 -3.12 6.83 11.55
C CYS A 172 -3.63 5.52 10.97
N ASP A 173 -2.68 4.67 10.58
CA ASP A 173 -2.94 3.29 10.22
C ASP A 173 -3.59 2.56 11.40
N VAL A 174 -4.31 1.48 11.10
CA VAL A 174 -5.26 0.79 11.98
C VAL A 174 -4.67 0.32 13.33
N LYS A 175 -3.34 0.28 13.47
CA LYS A 175 -2.61 -0.13 14.69
C LYS A 175 -1.90 1.01 15.44
N TYR A 176 -1.95 2.22 14.92
CA TYR A 176 -1.18 3.35 15.42
C TYR A 176 -2.07 4.50 15.88
N THR A 177 -1.55 5.29 16.81
CA THR A 177 -2.20 6.47 17.38
C THR A 177 -1.15 7.52 17.71
N GLY A 178 -1.59 8.65 18.26
CA GLY A 178 -0.77 9.83 18.49
C GLY A 178 -0.81 10.80 17.30
N VAL A 179 -0.37 12.04 17.53
CA VAL A 179 -0.45 13.11 16.52
C VAL A 179 0.39 12.79 15.28
N LYS A 180 1.47 12.02 15.44
CA LYS A 180 2.37 11.57 14.38
C LYS A 180 2.24 10.08 14.04
N CYS A 181 1.26 9.38 14.60
CA CYS A 181 1.07 7.94 14.42
C CYS A 181 2.29 7.11 14.78
N ASP A 182 2.96 7.47 15.86
CA ASP A 182 4.19 6.86 16.38
C ASP A 182 3.94 5.93 17.59
N GLN A 183 2.70 5.87 18.08
CA GLN A 183 2.32 5.05 19.23
C GLN A 183 1.51 3.85 18.78
N LEU A 184 1.91 2.65 19.20
CA LEU A 184 1.13 1.43 18.98
C LEU A 184 -0.11 1.40 19.88
N ILE A 185 -1.26 1.06 19.29
CA ILE A 185 -2.48 0.77 20.04
C ILE A 185 -2.32 -0.60 20.71
N THR A 186 -2.55 -0.66 22.01
CA THR A 186 -2.49 -1.90 22.83
C THR A 186 -3.86 -2.21 23.44
N CYS A 187 -4.03 -3.40 24.00
CA CYS A 187 -5.28 -3.81 24.63
C CYS A 187 -5.68 -2.96 25.84
N THR A 188 -4.75 -2.21 26.43
CA THR A 188 -5.05 -1.24 27.49
C THR A 188 -6.01 -0.12 27.04
N SER A 189 -6.07 0.15 25.74
CA SER A 189 -6.98 1.14 25.14
C SER A 189 -8.36 0.56 24.75
N THR A 190 -8.64 -0.69 25.16
CA THR A 190 -9.87 -1.43 24.81
C THR A 190 -10.25 -1.32 23.33
N PRO A 191 -9.37 -1.69 22.40
CA PRO A 191 -9.56 -1.38 21.00
C PRO A 191 -10.57 -2.27 20.29
N CYS A 192 -10.93 -3.43 20.87
CA CYS A 192 -11.98 -4.32 20.39
C CYS A 192 -13.33 -3.90 20.96
N GLN A 193 -14.31 -3.61 20.11
CA GLN A 193 -15.66 -3.23 20.55
C GLN A 193 -16.50 -4.45 20.95
N HIS A 194 -16.56 -5.47 20.08
CA HIS A 194 -17.32 -6.71 20.32
C HIS A 194 -16.46 -7.96 20.13
N GLY A 195 -15.47 -8.11 21.01
CA GLY A 195 -14.53 -9.22 20.95
C GLY A 195 -13.52 -9.21 22.10
N THR A 196 -12.70 -10.25 22.17
CA THR A 196 -11.61 -10.35 23.14
C THR A 196 -10.31 -9.81 22.53
N CYS A 197 -9.62 -8.96 23.28
CA CYS A 197 -8.35 -8.35 22.86
C CYS A 197 -7.15 -9.15 23.38
N THR A 198 -6.15 -9.34 22.53
CA THR A 198 -4.84 -9.91 22.90
C THR A 198 -3.70 -8.99 22.43
N ASP A 199 -2.76 -8.68 23.33
CA ASP A 199 -1.58 -7.89 22.98
C ASP A 199 -0.64 -8.70 22.09
N SER A 200 -0.04 -8.02 21.11
CA SER A 200 0.86 -8.60 20.11
C SER A 200 2.09 -7.71 19.97
N PRO A 201 3.26 -8.23 19.55
CA PRO A 201 4.44 -7.41 19.27
C PRO A 201 4.17 -6.23 18.31
N ASN A 202 3.14 -6.35 17.47
CA ASN A 202 2.71 -5.33 16.52
C ASN A 202 1.38 -4.64 16.91
N GLY A 203 1.10 -4.48 18.21
CA GLY A 203 -0.08 -3.78 18.73
C GLY A 203 -1.10 -4.72 19.39
N PHE A 204 -2.29 -4.84 18.83
CA PHE A 204 -3.36 -5.70 19.37
C PHE A 204 -3.98 -6.61 18.30
N VAL A 205 -4.62 -7.69 18.72
CA VAL A 205 -5.45 -8.57 17.89
C VAL A 205 -6.80 -8.77 18.57
N CYS A 206 -7.87 -8.55 17.82
CA CYS A 206 -9.24 -8.82 18.29
C CYS A 206 -9.75 -10.17 17.78
N THR A 207 -10.28 -10.97 18.70
CA THR A 207 -11.11 -12.14 18.35
C THR A 207 -12.57 -11.75 18.52
N CYS A 208 -13.26 -11.55 17.40
CA CYS A 208 -14.64 -11.04 17.40
C CYS A 208 -15.66 -12.07 17.87
N GLU A 209 -16.71 -11.58 18.52
CA GLU A 209 -17.92 -12.36 18.81
C GLU A 209 -18.63 -12.74 17.50
N SER A 210 -19.43 -13.82 17.53
CA SER A 210 -19.99 -14.46 16.32
C SER A 210 -20.84 -13.56 15.40
N THR A 211 -21.29 -12.40 15.88
CA THR A 211 -22.10 -11.44 15.13
C THR A 211 -21.35 -10.15 14.82
N TYR A 212 -20.03 -10.10 15.03
CA TYR A 212 -19.22 -8.93 14.76
C TYR A 212 -17.95 -9.30 13.96
N ALA A 213 -17.49 -8.36 13.14
CA ALA A 213 -16.28 -8.49 12.32
C ALA A 213 -15.57 -7.14 12.21
N GLY A 214 -14.49 -7.14 11.43
CA GLY A 214 -13.58 -6.00 11.31
C GLY A 214 -12.42 -6.11 12.30
N TYR A 215 -11.36 -5.35 12.04
CA TYR A 215 -10.14 -5.39 12.85
C TYR A 215 -10.36 -5.01 14.32
N ARG A 216 -11.38 -4.18 14.59
CA ARG A 216 -11.79 -3.76 15.94
C ARG A 216 -13.09 -4.41 16.40
N CYS A 217 -13.63 -5.39 15.67
CA CYS A 217 -14.93 -6.00 15.96
C CYS A 217 -16.06 -4.97 16.12
N ASP A 218 -15.99 -3.89 15.34
CA ASP A 218 -16.92 -2.76 15.35
C ASP A 218 -18.01 -2.88 14.27
N THR A 219 -17.89 -3.89 13.41
CA THR A 219 -18.86 -4.13 12.33
C THR A 219 -19.82 -5.22 12.76
N GLY A 220 -21.05 -4.85 13.13
CA GLY A 220 -22.11 -5.80 13.47
C GLY A 220 -22.78 -6.42 12.25
N PHE A 221 -22.91 -7.75 12.23
CA PHE A 221 -23.77 -8.48 11.30
C PHE A 221 -25.20 -8.45 11.84
N HIS A 222 -26.04 -7.58 11.27
CA HIS A 222 -27.48 -7.84 11.28
C HIS A 222 -27.80 -8.83 10.16
N LEU A 223 -27.68 -10.13 10.45
CA LEU A 223 -28.61 -11.05 9.80
C LEU A 223 -29.99 -10.65 10.32
N LYS A 224 -30.75 -9.89 9.51
CA LYS A 224 -32.19 -9.77 9.78
C LYS A 224 -32.72 -11.20 9.86
N PRO A 225 -33.30 -11.63 10.99
CA PRO A 225 -34.18 -12.79 10.96
C PRO A 225 -35.24 -12.47 9.91
N LEU A 226 -35.43 -13.34 8.93
CA LEU A 226 -36.66 -13.30 8.15
C LEU A 226 -37.80 -13.41 9.16
N ASP A 227 -38.62 -12.37 9.23
CA ASP A 227 -39.74 -12.25 10.14
C ASP A 227 -40.84 -13.25 9.70
N VAL A 228 -40.72 -14.50 10.17
CA VAL A 228 -41.71 -15.57 9.93
C VAL A 228 -42.85 -15.45 10.94
N GLU A 229 -43.56 -14.32 10.95
CA GLU A 229 -44.80 -14.20 11.75
C GLU A 229 -45.94 -13.44 11.07
N ARG A 230 -45.97 -13.36 9.73
CA ARG A 230 -47.12 -12.72 9.04
C ARG A 230 -47.62 -13.43 7.79
N THR A 231 -48.00 -14.71 7.93
CA THR A 231 -49.04 -15.34 7.10
C THR A 231 -49.73 -16.47 7.87
N LYS A 232 -50.48 -16.14 8.92
CA LYS A 232 -51.55 -17.00 9.43
C LYS A 232 -52.87 -16.37 9.03
N GLU A 233 -53.41 -16.81 7.91
CA GLU A 233 -54.85 -17.05 7.70
C GLU A 233 -55.07 -17.52 6.26
N HIS A 234 -55.76 -18.67 6.14
CA HIS A 234 -56.20 -19.36 4.93
C HIS A 234 -55.16 -20.20 4.16
N LEU A 235 -54.90 -21.42 4.66
CA LEU A 235 -54.34 -22.53 3.88
C LEU A 235 -55.44 -23.56 3.55
N PRO A 236 -55.75 -23.80 2.25
CA PRO A 236 -56.60 -24.92 1.81
C PRO A 236 -55.90 -26.28 1.98
N THR A 237 -56.71 -27.33 2.05
CA THR A 237 -56.42 -28.70 2.54
C THR A 237 -55.53 -29.60 1.65
N TRP A 238 -54.44 -29.09 1.04
CA TRP A 238 -53.57 -29.91 0.17
C TRP A 238 -52.08 -30.01 0.56
N LEU A 239 -51.68 -29.67 1.79
CA LEU A 239 -50.26 -29.71 2.22
C LEU A 239 -49.86 -30.93 3.08
N PRO A 240 -49.48 -32.06 2.45
CA PRO A 240 -48.43 -32.91 3.03
C PRO A 240 -47.10 -32.85 2.25
N TYR A 241 -47.08 -32.28 1.04
CA TYR A 241 -45.89 -32.29 0.17
C TYR A 241 -45.03 -31.01 0.25
N LEU A 242 -45.56 -29.89 0.76
CA LEU A 242 -44.82 -28.61 0.85
C LEU A 242 -43.87 -28.53 2.07
N GLY A 243 -44.19 -29.24 3.16
CA GLY A 243 -43.41 -29.17 4.41
C GLY A 243 -42.02 -29.79 4.29
N TYR A 244 -41.87 -30.84 3.49
CA TYR A 244 -40.58 -31.49 3.25
C TYR A 244 -39.67 -30.61 2.38
N ALA A 245 -40.23 -29.98 1.33
CA ALA A 245 -39.50 -29.09 0.43
C ALA A 245 -38.97 -27.83 1.15
N LEU A 246 -39.78 -27.23 2.03
CA LEU A 246 -39.38 -26.05 2.82
C LEU A 246 -38.30 -26.38 3.86
N LEU A 247 -38.40 -27.53 4.55
CA LEU A 247 -37.35 -27.97 5.48
C LEU A 247 -36.04 -28.26 4.76
N THR A 248 -36.09 -28.92 3.59
CA THR A 248 -34.90 -29.19 2.77
C THR A 248 -34.26 -27.90 2.25
N ALA A 249 -35.05 -26.90 1.84
CA ALA A 249 -34.54 -25.62 1.38
C ALA A 249 -33.83 -24.84 2.50
N ALA A 250 -34.38 -24.84 3.71
CA ALA A 250 -33.77 -24.20 4.87
C ALA A 250 -32.46 -24.88 5.30
N LEU A 251 -32.40 -26.21 5.29
CA LEU A 251 -31.19 -27.00 5.57
C LEU A 251 -30.08 -26.76 4.54
N VAL A 252 -30.44 -26.69 3.24
CA VAL A 252 -29.49 -26.38 2.16
C VAL A 252 -28.95 -24.95 2.30
N ALA A 253 -29.81 -23.97 2.59
CA ALA A 253 -29.41 -22.59 2.81
C ALA A 253 -28.46 -22.43 4.01
N GLY A 254 -28.73 -23.11 5.13
CA GLY A 254 -27.86 -23.12 6.30
C GLY A 254 -26.49 -23.74 6.03
N LYS A 255 -26.44 -24.85 5.26
CA LYS A 255 -25.18 -25.49 4.85
C LYS A 255 -24.37 -24.63 3.88
N MET A 256 -25.04 -23.89 2.98
CA MET A 256 -24.37 -22.95 2.07
C MET A 256 -23.74 -21.78 2.81
N ALA A 257 -24.45 -21.20 3.79
CA ALA A 257 -23.94 -20.11 4.62
C ALA A 257 -22.67 -20.52 5.39
N ASP A 258 -22.64 -21.74 5.94
CA ASP A 258 -21.47 -22.31 6.63
C ASP A 258 -20.26 -22.45 5.68
N LEU A 259 -20.46 -22.94 4.45
CA LEU A 259 -19.37 -23.06 3.46
C LEU A 259 -18.79 -21.69 3.06
N LYS A 260 -19.63 -20.69 2.85
CA LYS A 260 -19.20 -19.32 2.55
C LYS A 260 -18.40 -18.71 3.71
N GLN A 261 -18.87 -18.90 4.94
CA GLN A 261 -18.18 -18.40 6.12
C GLN A 261 -16.80 -19.06 6.29
N VAL A 262 -16.70 -20.36 6.05
CA VAL A 262 -15.42 -21.09 6.08
C VAL A 262 -14.47 -20.57 5.00
N ALA A 263 -14.96 -20.33 3.79
CA ALA A 263 -14.17 -19.76 2.71
C ALA A 263 -13.61 -18.37 3.08
N CYS A 264 -14.46 -17.48 3.59
CA CYS A 264 -14.03 -16.16 4.05
C CYS A 264 -12.99 -16.25 5.18
N SER A 265 -13.23 -17.13 6.15
CA SER A 265 -12.32 -17.33 7.28
C SER A 265 -10.96 -17.90 6.85
N ALA A 266 -10.92 -18.75 5.83
CA ALA A 266 -9.67 -19.27 5.28
C ALA A 266 -8.87 -18.18 4.57
N ILE A 267 -9.55 -17.28 3.85
CA ILE A 267 -8.93 -16.10 3.22
C ILE A 267 -8.38 -15.15 4.29
N ASP A 268 -9.17 -14.85 5.34
CA ASP A 268 -8.74 -13.97 6.44
C ASP A 268 -7.49 -14.48 7.16
N LYS A 269 -7.37 -15.80 7.36
CA LYS A 269 -6.17 -16.42 7.93
C LYS A 269 -4.92 -16.29 7.07
N GLN A 270 -5.09 -15.97 5.79
CA GLN A 270 -4.01 -15.85 4.80
C GLN A 270 -3.81 -14.40 4.35
N ALA A 271 -4.50 -13.43 4.98
CA ALA A 271 -4.52 -12.04 4.54
C ALA A 271 -3.12 -11.41 4.46
N GLU A 272 -2.25 -11.68 5.44
CA GLU A 272 -0.88 -11.16 5.45
C GLU A 272 -0.04 -11.76 4.31
N ASP A 273 -0.09 -13.08 4.14
CA ASP A 273 0.62 -13.77 3.07
C ASP A 273 0.13 -13.36 1.67
N LEU A 274 -1.17 -13.10 1.52
CA LEU A 274 -1.79 -12.60 0.29
C LEU A 274 -1.34 -11.16 -0.01
N SER A 275 -1.31 -10.29 1.01
CA SER A 275 -0.79 -8.93 0.87
C SER A 275 0.68 -8.93 0.46
N LEU A 276 1.50 -9.80 1.07
CA LEU A 276 2.89 -9.99 0.70
C LEU A 276 3.03 -10.53 -0.73
N LEU A 277 2.18 -11.48 -1.12
CA LEU A 277 2.13 -11.99 -2.50
C LEU A 277 1.93 -10.85 -3.51
N SER A 278 0.94 -10.00 -3.28
CA SER A 278 0.68 -8.83 -4.12
C SER A 278 1.84 -7.84 -4.12
N LYS A 279 2.44 -7.58 -2.95
CA LYS A 279 3.56 -6.66 -2.82
C LYS A 279 4.81 -7.14 -3.55
N GLU A 280 5.10 -8.44 -3.49
CA GLU A 280 6.24 -9.05 -4.17
C GLU A 280 6.12 -8.96 -5.70
N ILE A 281 4.91 -9.21 -6.23
CA ILE A 281 4.62 -8.99 -7.65
C ILE A 281 4.79 -7.51 -8.00
N TRP A 282 4.27 -6.62 -7.15
CA TRP A 282 4.36 -5.17 -7.36
C TRP A 282 5.80 -4.63 -7.38
N ASP A 283 6.67 -5.13 -6.50
CA ASP A 283 8.09 -4.75 -6.42
C ASP A 283 8.91 -5.24 -7.63
N HIS A 284 8.41 -6.24 -8.36
CA HIS A 284 9.08 -6.87 -9.49
C HIS A 284 8.22 -6.80 -10.76
N PRO A 285 7.94 -5.58 -11.28
CA PRO A 285 7.07 -5.42 -12.43
C PRO A 285 7.73 -6.00 -13.69
N GLU A 286 7.06 -6.95 -14.33
CA GLU A 286 7.52 -7.64 -15.52
C GLU A 286 6.54 -7.47 -16.69
N LEU A 287 7.06 -7.27 -17.89
CA LEU A 287 6.22 -7.04 -19.08
C LEU A 287 5.58 -8.33 -19.57
N ASN A 288 4.48 -8.16 -20.33
CA ASN A 288 3.77 -9.25 -21.00
C ASN A 288 4.68 -10.33 -21.61
N PHE A 289 4.40 -11.59 -21.28
CA PHE A 289 5.15 -12.80 -21.67
C PHE A 289 6.58 -12.90 -21.14
N ASN A 290 6.99 -11.98 -20.27
CA ASN A 290 8.27 -12.01 -19.58
C ASN A 290 8.08 -12.03 -18.05
N GLU A 291 6.85 -12.24 -17.57
CA GLU A 291 6.50 -12.25 -16.14
C GLU A 291 6.88 -13.54 -15.42
N VAL A 292 8.17 -13.90 -15.50
CA VAL A 292 8.75 -15.14 -14.99
C VAL A 292 8.82 -15.16 -13.47
N TYR A 293 9.26 -14.06 -12.84
CA TYR A 293 9.32 -13.94 -11.39
C TYR A 293 7.92 -14.04 -10.78
N SER A 294 6.99 -13.22 -11.29
CA SER A 294 5.61 -13.19 -10.83
C SER A 294 4.92 -14.54 -11.00
N HIS A 295 5.13 -15.19 -12.15
CA HIS A 295 4.67 -16.55 -12.42
C HIS A 295 5.22 -17.58 -11.41
N ASP A 296 6.54 -17.62 -11.23
CA ASP A 296 7.19 -18.61 -10.36
C ASP A 296 6.80 -18.41 -8.89
N TYR A 297 6.63 -17.15 -8.48
CA TYR A 297 6.19 -16.81 -7.13
C TYR A 297 4.73 -17.21 -6.89
N LEU A 298 3.82 -16.93 -7.82
CA LEU A 298 2.41 -17.35 -7.76
C LEU A 298 2.23 -18.87 -7.74
N THR A 299 2.92 -19.56 -8.64
CA THR A 299 2.83 -21.02 -8.73
C THR A 299 3.36 -21.69 -7.47
N LYS A 300 4.50 -21.21 -6.96
CA LYS A 300 5.05 -21.66 -5.68
C LYS A 300 4.09 -21.39 -4.51
N PHE A 301 3.51 -20.20 -4.45
CA PHE A 301 2.57 -19.82 -3.39
C PHE A 301 1.35 -20.75 -3.32
N LEU A 302 0.83 -21.15 -4.48
CA LEU A 302 -0.27 -22.12 -4.61
C LEU A 302 0.17 -23.54 -4.25
N GLU A 303 1.33 -23.99 -4.73
CA GLU A 303 1.89 -25.31 -4.40
C GLU A 303 2.14 -25.49 -2.91
N ASP A 304 2.71 -24.47 -2.24
CA ASP A 304 2.96 -24.44 -0.80
C ASP A 304 1.64 -24.56 0.01
N ARG A 305 0.49 -24.27 -0.62
CA ARG A 305 -0.86 -24.42 -0.06
C ARG A 305 -1.60 -25.67 -0.53
N GLY A 306 -0.89 -26.58 -1.19
CA GLY A 306 -1.37 -27.89 -1.60
C GLY A 306 -2.25 -27.88 -2.85
N PHE A 307 -2.10 -26.87 -3.72
CA PHE A 307 -2.71 -26.92 -5.04
C PHE A 307 -1.84 -27.73 -6.01
N PRO A 308 -2.42 -28.66 -6.80
CA PRO A 308 -1.74 -29.25 -7.94
C PRO A 308 -1.63 -28.21 -9.07
N VAL A 309 -0.40 -27.76 -9.39
CA VAL A 309 -0.15 -26.70 -10.36
C VAL A 309 0.54 -27.25 -11.62
N ASP A 310 -0.06 -26.99 -12.77
CA ASP A 310 0.61 -27.07 -14.07
C ASP A 310 1.27 -25.73 -14.37
N ARG A 311 2.58 -25.63 -14.12
CA ARG A 311 3.39 -24.40 -14.26
C ARG A 311 3.63 -23.96 -15.71
N LYS A 312 3.26 -24.76 -16.72
CA LYS A 312 3.46 -24.41 -18.14
C LYS A 312 2.20 -24.69 -18.92
N TYR A 313 1.14 -24.01 -18.52
CA TYR A 313 -0.17 -24.19 -19.09
C TYR A 313 -0.32 -23.39 -20.38
N LYS A 314 -0.07 -24.04 -21.52
CA LYS A 314 -0.18 -23.49 -22.90
C LYS A 314 0.85 -22.40 -23.27
N ASN A 315 1.43 -21.71 -22.30
CA ASN A 315 2.50 -20.73 -22.42
C ASN A 315 3.49 -20.92 -21.24
N GLU A 316 4.75 -20.51 -21.43
CA GLU A 316 5.84 -20.54 -20.45
C GLU A 316 5.55 -19.77 -19.15
N THR A 317 4.82 -18.64 -19.23
CA THR A 317 4.45 -17.83 -18.05
C THR A 317 2.98 -17.96 -17.68
N ALA A 318 2.28 -18.97 -18.19
CA ALA A 318 0.90 -19.28 -17.83
C ALA A 318 0.84 -20.55 -16.98
N PHE A 319 -0.02 -20.55 -15.97
CA PHE A 319 -0.22 -21.72 -15.11
C PHE A 319 -1.68 -22.10 -14.95
N ARG A 320 -1.91 -23.34 -14.52
CA ARG A 320 -3.25 -23.78 -14.10
C ARG A 320 -3.17 -24.67 -12.87
N ALA A 321 -3.73 -24.19 -11.78
CA ALA A 321 -3.96 -24.98 -10.57
C ALA A 321 -5.35 -25.61 -10.61
N VAL A 322 -5.48 -26.92 -10.39
CA VAL A 322 -6.78 -27.63 -10.50
C VAL A 322 -7.11 -28.41 -9.23
N LEU A 323 -8.35 -28.26 -8.76
CA LEU A 323 -8.93 -29.09 -7.71
C LEU A 323 -10.25 -29.71 -8.17
N GLY A 324 -10.49 -30.97 -7.80
CA GLY A 324 -11.67 -31.72 -8.24
C GLY A 324 -11.68 -32.03 -9.74
N ASP A 325 -12.81 -32.50 -10.23
CA ASP A 325 -13.01 -32.87 -11.63
C ASP A 325 -14.45 -32.64 -12.10
N HIS A 326 -14.72 -32.90 -13.38
CA HIS A 326 -16.07 -32.72 -13.95
C HIS A 326 -17.10 -33.73 -13.42
N SER A 327 -16.68 -34.83 -12.79
CA SER A 327 -17.61 -35.77 -12.15
C SER A 327 -18.18 -35.20 -10.84
N SER A 328 -17.47 -34.24 -10.26
CA SER A 328 -17.78 -33.64 -8.96
C SER A 328 -18.84 -32.53 -9.03
N GLY A 329 -19.11 -31.95 -10.21
CA GLY A 329 -20.03 -30.82 -10.37
C GLY A 329 -19.64 -29.87 -11.52
N PRO A 330 -20.15 -28.61 -11.54
CA PRO A 330 -19.77 -27.63 -12.55
C PRO A 330 -18.28 -27.29 -12.47
N HIS A 331 -17.73 -26.70 -13.54
CA HIS A 331 -16.35 -26.21 -13.56
C HIS A 331 -16.35 -24.69 -13.47
N VAL A 332 -15.78 -24.15 -12.40
CA VAL A 332 -15.55 -22.72 -12.21
C VAL A 332 -14.06 -22.42 -12.36
N ALA A 333 -13.74 -21.41 -13.18
CA ALA A 333 -12.38 -20.90 -13.32
C ALA A 333 -12.28 -19.51 -12.70
N VAL A 334 -11.18 -19.26 -11.99
CA VAL A 334 -10.79 -17.95 -11.46
C VAL A 334 -9.50 -17.57 -12.16
N LEU A 335 -9.44 -16.35 -12.71
CA LEU A 335 -8.32 -15.89 -13.53
C LEU A 335 -7.44 -14.91 -12.74
N CYS A 336 -6.13 -15.04 -12.89
CA CYS A 336 -5.11 -14.20 -12.28
C CYS A 336 -4.30 -13.52 -13.40
N GLU A 337 -4.29 -12.19 -13.45
CA GLU A 337 -3.38 -11.40 -14.29
C GLU A 337 -2.21 -10.93 -13.45
N TYR A 338 -1.02 -10.76 -14.04
CA TYR A 338 0.18 -10.36 -13.30
C TYR A 338 1.27 -9.76 -14.22
N ASP A 339 0.92 -9.33 -15.43
CA ASP A 339 1.81 -8.52 -16.26
C ASP A 339 1.77 -7.04 -15.86
N ALA A 340 2.84 -6.33 -16.16
CA ALA A 340 3.00 -4.89 -15.89
C ALA A 340 3.10 -4.10 -17.19
N LEU A 341 2.88 -2.78 -17.06
CA LEU A 341 3.01 -1.82 -18.15
C LEU A 341 4.44 -1.29 -18.28
N PRO A 342 4.92 -1.02 -19.51
CA PRO A 342 6.21 -0.39 -19.73
C PRO A 342 6.38 0.92 -18.95
N GLU A 343 7.49 1.04 -18.23
CA GLU A 343 7.93 2.25 -17.51
C GLU A 343 7.08 2.70 -16.31
N ILE A 344 5.85 2.21 -16.16
CA ILE A 344 4.89 2.64 -15.12
C ILE A 344 4.45 1.52 -14.18
N GLY A 345 4.96 0.29 -14.34
CA GLY A 345 4.74 -0.81 -13.40
C GLY A 345 3.34 -1.40 -13.47
N HIS A 346 2.81 -1.89 -12.35
CA HIS A 346 1.43 -2.39 -12.22
C HIS A 346 0.40 -1.25 -12.15
N ALA A 347 0.48 -0.32 -13.09
CA ALA A 347 -0.44 0.81 -13.22
C ALA A 347 -1.87 0.41 -13.63
N CYS A 348 -2.15 -0.87 -13.89
CA CYS A 348 -3.50 -1.43 -14.03
C CYS A 348 -3.90 -2.35 -12.85
N GLY A 349 -3.02 -2.53 -11.87
CA GLY A 349 -3.32 -3.28 -10.64
C GLY A 349 -3.30 -4.80 -10.78
N HIS A 350 -2.60 -5.35 -11.78
CA HIS A 350 -2.56 -6.80 -12.00
C HIS A 350 -1.97 -7.56 -10.81
N ASN A 351 -1.09 -6.95 -10.01
CA ASN A 351 -0.65 -7.51 -8.72
C ASN A 351 -1.82 -7.82 -7.76
N LEU A 352 -2.82 -6.91 -7.69
CA LEU A 352 -4.03 -7.11 -6.89
C LEU A 352 -5.00 -8.10 -7.55
N ILE A 353 -5.08 -8.14 -8.89
CA ILE A 353 -5.90 -9.14 -9.61
C ILE A 353 -5.38 -10.56 -9.34
N ALA A 354 -4.06 -10.76 -9.37
CA ALA A 354 -3.44 -12.03 -8.99
C ALA A 354 -3.82 -12.45 -7.56
N GLU A 355 -3.71 -11.51 -6.61
CA GLU A 355 -4.06 -11.72 -5.20
C GLU A 355 -5.52 -12.16 -5.05
N VAL A 356 -6.46 -11.45 -5.67
CA VAL A 356 -7.91 -11.75 -5.66
C VAL A 356 -8.16 -13.16 -6.16
N GLY A 357 -7.53 -13.55 -7.27
CA GLY A 357 -7.74 -14.86 -7.87
C GLY A 357 -7.21 -16.00 -6.99
N VAL A 358 -6.03 -15.81 -6.38
CA VAL A 358 -5.44 -16.77 -5.43
C VAL A 358 -6.26 -16.87 -4.15
N ALA A 359 -6.70 -15.73 -3.60
CA ALA A 359 -7.56 -15.68 -2.41
C ALA A 359 -8.87 -16.45 -2.65
N ALA A 360 -9.53 -16.21 -3.79
CA ALA A 360 -10.74 -16.95 -4.14
C ALA A 360 -10.49 -18.45 -4.25
N GLY A 361 -9.37 -18.85 -4.85
CA GLY A 361 -8.94 -20.25 -4.90
C GLY A 361 -8.80 -20.89 -3.53
N ILE A 362 -8.12 -20.21 -2.59
CA ILE A 362 -7.94 -20.68 -1.21
C ILE A 362 -9.29 -20.83 -0.49
N GLY A 363 -10.18 -19.85 -0.62
CA GLY A 363 -11.52 -19.91 -0.02
C GLY A 363 -12.34 -21.09 -0.54
N ILE A 364 -12.32 -21.33 -1.86
CA ILE A 364 -13.03 -22.45 -2.48
C ILE A 364 -12.42 -23.80 -2.05
N LYS A 365 -11.09 -23.91 -1.97
CA LYS A 365 -10.41 -25.11 -1.45
C LYS A 365 -10.87 -25.42 -0.03
N ALA A 366 -10.91 -24.43 0.86
CA ALA A 366 -11.39 -24.61 2.23
C ALA A 366 -12.86 -25.06 2.29
N ALA A 367 -13.71 -24.55 1.39
CA ALA A 367 -15.09 -25.01 1.27
C ALA A 367 -15.18 -26.48 0.81
N PHE A 368 -14.34 -26.92 -0.13
CA PHE A 368 -14.26 -28.32 -0.56
C PHE A 368 -13.81 -29.23 0.60
N GLU A 369 -12.79 -28.81 1.36
CA GLU A 369 -12.30 -29.54 2.53
C GLU A 369 -13.38 -29.65 3.61
N LYS A 370 -14.09 -28.56 3.92
CA LYS A 370 -15.21 -28.54 4.86
C LYS A 370 -16.36 -29.44 4.41
N ALA A 371 -16.64 -29.52 3.11
CA ALA A 371 -17.64 -30.42 2.55
C ALA A 371 -17.21 -31.90 2.57
N GLY A 372 -15.93 -32.18 2.86
CA GLY A 372 -15.33 -33.51 2.82
C GLY A 372 -15.12 -34.07 1.42
N LYS A 373 -15.39 -33.28 0.37
CA LYS A 373 -15.22 -33.64 -1.04
C LYS A 373 -15.28 -32.39 -1.94
N PRO A 374 -14.71 -32.43 -3.15
CA PRO A 374 -14.92 -31.37 -4.14
C PRO A 374 -16.40 -31.17 -4.45
N LEU A 375 -16.85 -29.92 -4.47
CA LEU A 375 -18.22 -29.54 -4.86
C LEU A 375 -18.37 -29.40 -6.38
N GLY A 376 -17.26 -29.47 -7.10
CA GLY A 376 -17.12 -29.33 -8.54
C GLY A 376 -15.65 -29.30 -8.93
N LYS A 377 -15.36 -28.80 -10.13
CA LYS A 377 -13.99 -28.54 -10.58
C LYS A 377 -13.65 -27.07 -10.39
N LEU A 378 -12.55 -26.79 -9.71
CA LEU A 378 -11.95 -25.46 -9.63
C LEU A 378 -10.72 -25.40 -10.54
N SER A 379 -10.55 -24.29 -11.25
CA SER A 379 -9.26 -23.93 -11.84
C SER A 379 -8.87 -22.52 -11.48
N VAL A 380 -7.71 -22.32 -10.85
CA VAL A 380 -7.06 -21.01 -10.74
C VAL A 380 -6.06 -20.93 -11.89
N ILE A 381 -6.27 -19.98 -12.80
CA ILE A 381 -5.53 -19.90 -14.06
C ILE A 381 -4.72 -18.61 -14.07
N GLY A 382 -3.41 -18.74 -14.21
CA GLY A 382 -2.54 -17.61 -14.46
C GLY A 382 -2.56 -17.21 -15.94
N THR A 383 -2.92 -15.97 -16.21
CA THR A 383 -3.15 -15.43 -17.54
C THR A 383 -2.17 -14.27 -17.82
N PRO A 384 -0.98 -14.55 -18.35
CA PRO A 384 0.05 -13.54 -18.61
C PRO A 384 -0.27 -12.66 -19.81
N GLY A 385 0.16 -11.39 -19.81
CA GLY A 385 0.15 -10.55 -21.00
C GLY A 385 -1.22 -10.00 -21.42
N GLU A 386 -2.03 -9.58 -20.45
CA GLU A 386 -3.31 -8.91 -20.70
C GLU A 386 -3.14 -7.56 -21.40
N GLU A 387 -2.10 -6.77 -21.05
CA GLU A 387 -1.91 -5.34 -21.44
C GLU A 387 -1.58 -5.09 -22.93
N GLY A 388 -1.59 -6.14 -23.75
CA GLY A 388 -1.31 -6.03 -25.18
C GLY A 388 -0.83 -7.33 -25.84
N GLY A 389 -0.71 -8.39 -25.05
CA GLY A 389 -0.36 -9.73 -25.53
C GLY A 389 -1.57 -10.60 -25.87
N GLY A 390 -2.72 -10.35 -25.22
CA GLY A 390 -3.89 -11.22 -25.30
C GLY A 390 -3.62 -12.58 -24.67
N GLY A 391 -3.07 -12.61 -23.45
CA GLY A 391 -2.79 -13.83 -22.70
C GLY A 391 -3.89 -14.87 -22.72
N LYS A 392 -5.11 -14.44 -22.41
CA LYS A 392 -6.31 -15.28 -22.41
C LYS A 392 -6.72 -15.69 -23.81
N ILE A 393 -6.33 -14.92 -24.82
CA ILE A 393 -6.53 -15.23 -26.26
C ILE A 393 -5.55 -16.31 -26.71
N ILE A 394 -4.31 -16.34 -26.21
CA ILE A 394 -3.34 -17.41 -26.51
C ILE A 394 -3.75 -18.74 -25.87
N LEU A 395 -4.50 -18.70 -24.76
CA LEU A 395 -5.14 -19.91 -24.21
C LEU A 395 -6.24 -20.47 -25.12
N LEU A 396 -6.64 -19.72 -26.15
CA LEU A 396 -7.69 -20.04 -27.08
C LEU A 396 -7.09 -20.39 -28.49
N ASP A 397 -6.44 -21.56 -28.67
CA ASP A 397 -5.64 -21.93 -29.87
C ASP A 397 -6.43 -22.18 -31.18
N VAL A 398 -5.89 -21.76 -32.35
CA VAL A 398 -6.39 -22.24 -33.67
C VAL A 398 -5.82 -23.60 -33.99
N ARG A 399 -6.70 -24.62 -34.03
CA ARG A 399 -6.33 -25.99 -34.39
C ARG A 399 -6.86 -26.36 -35.75
N VAL A 400 -5.97 -26.86 -36.60
CA VAL A 400 -6.30 -27.38 -37.93
C VAL A 400 -6.05 -28.87 -37.94
N THR A 401 -7.07 -29.66 -38.25
CA THR A 401 -6.97 -31.12 -38.38
C THR A 401 -7.33 -31.54 -39.79
N TYR A 402 -6.37 -32.12 -40.51
CA TYR A 402 -6.59 -32.76 -41.80
C TYR A 402 -6.89 -34.23 -41.60
N LYS A 403 -7.93 -34.72 -42.28
CA LYS A 403 -8.27 -36.15 -42.34
C LYS A 403 -8.28 -36.62 -43.79
N GLY A 404 -7.49 -37.66 -44.03
CA GLY A 404 -7.31 -38.35 -45.29
C GLY A 404 -7.65 -39.84 -45.15
N ARG A 405 -6.87 -40.70 -45.81
CA ARG A 405 -7.07 -42.15 -45.83
C ARG A 405 -5.72 -42.86 -45.95
N ALA A 406 -5.42 -43.74 -45.01
CA ALA A 406 -4.17 -44.50 -45.03
C ALA A 406 -4.15 -45.50 -46.20
N SER A 407 -2.96 -45.69 -46.78
CA SER A 407 -2.68 -46.74 -47.75
C SER A 407 -1.18 -47.07 -47.74
N HIS A 408 -0.82 -48.22 -48.31
CA HIS A 408 0.58 -48.63 -48.44
C HIS A 408 1.29 -47.75 -49.49
N ALA A 409 2.24 -46.93 -49.05
CA ALA A 409 2.82 -45.85 -49.85
C ALA A 409 3.49 -46.34 -51.16
N ALA A 410 4.04 -47.56 -51.16
CA ALA A 410 4.69 -48.13 -52.34
C ALA A 410 3.79 -49.03 -53.19
N ALA A 411 2.69 -49.56 -52.63
CA ALA A 411 1.92 -50.62 -53.28
C ALA A 411 0.61 -50.09 -53.87
N PHE A 412 -0.09 -49.22 -53.15
CA PHE A 412 -1.40 -48.70 -53.56
C PHE A 412 -1.52 -47.20 -53.22
N PRO A 413 -0.56 -46.33 -53.59
CA PRO A 413 -0.61 -44.92 -53.22
C PRO A 413 -1.85 -44.19 -53.73
N TRP A 414 -2.41 -44.61 -54.88
CA TRP A 414 -3.62 -44.05 -55.47
C TRP A 414 -4.90 -44.30 -54.67
N GLU A 415 -4.92 -45.30 -53.78
CA GLU A 415 -6.03 -45.55 -52.87
C GLU A 415 -5.96 -44.68 -51.59
N GLY A 416 -4.81 -44.05 -51.35
CA GLY A 416 -4.57 -43.18 -50.19
C GLY A 416 -4.91 -41.72 -50.43
N VAL A 417 -5.19 -41.00 -49.35
CA VAL A 417 -5.37 -39.54 -49.33
C VAL A 417 -4.47 -38.99 -48.24
N ASN A 418 -3.42 -38.26 -48.61
CA ASN A 418 -2.32 -37.93 -47.70
C ASN A 418 -2.59 -36.65 -46.89
N ALA A 419 -2.89 -36.81 -45.60
CA ALA A 419 -3.13 -35.69 -44.68
C ALA A 419 -1.86 -34.88 -44.39
N LEU A 420 -0.67 -35.48 -44.44
CA LEU A 420 0.59 -34.76 -44.27
C LEU A 420 0.88 -33.84 -45.45
N ASP A 421 0.59 -34.28 -46.69
CA ASP A 421 0.73 -33.43 -47.87
C ASP A 421 -0.21 -32.22 -47.78
N ALA A 422 -1.41 -32.40 -47.24
CA ALA A 422 -2.34 -31.30 -46.99
C ALA A 422 -1.78 -30.31 -45.97
N ALA A 423 -1.20 -30.81 -44.86
CA ALA A 423 -0.59 -29.96 -43.85
C ALA A 423 0.65 -29.20 -44.37
N VAL A 424 1.50 -29.83 -45.19
CA VAL A 424 2.65 -29.17 -45.85
C VAL A 424 2.19 -28.11 -46.85
N THR A 425 1.19 -28.43 -47.66
CA THR A 425 0.61 -27.51 -48.64
C THR A 425 0.00 -26.28 -47.95
N ALA A 426 -0.67 -26.48 -46.82
CA ALA A 426 -1.19 -25.41 -45.98
C ALA A 426 -0.07 -24.50 -45.45
N TYR A 427 1.00 -25.10 -44.92
CA TYR A 427 2.17 -24.36 -44.41
C TYR A 427 2.83 -23.51 -45.50
N GLN A 428 3.00 -24.06 -46.70
CA GLN A 428 3.53 -23.34 -47.86
C GLN A 428 2.59 -22.21 -48.32
N SER A 429 1.28 -22.46 -48.34
CA SER A 429 0.28 -21.46 -48.71
C SER A 429 0.29 -20.26 -47.76
N VAL A 430 0.38 -20.50 -46.45
CA VAL A 430 0.53 -19.44 -45.44
C VAL A 430 1.88 -18.73 -45.59
N SER A 431 2.96 -19.44 -45.93
CA SER A 431 4.26 -18.82 -46.21
C SER A 431 4.18 -17.83 -47.39
N ASN A 432 3.52 -18.22 -48.48
CA ASN A 432 3.34 -17.36 -49.66
C ASN A 432 2.46 -16.14 -49.34
N LEU A 433 1.42 -16.32 -48.51
CA LEU A 433 0.55 -15.24 -48.06
C LEU A 433 1.34 -14.11 -47.38
N ARG A 434 2.49 -14.40 -46.72
CA ARG A 434 3.31 -13.39 -46.02
C ARG A 434 3.78 -12.25 -46.91
N GLN A 435 4.01 -12.51 -48.20
CA GLN A 435 4.38 -11.46 -49.15
C GLN A 435 3.27 -10.40 -49.31
N GLN A 436 2.01 -10.80 -49.11
CA GLN A 436 0.82 -9.98 -49.28
C GLN A 436 0.25 -9.47 -47.94
N MET A 437 1.00 -9.63 -46.84
CA MET A 437 0.63 -9.16 -45.50
C MET A 437 1.13 -7.74 -45.25
N LYS A 438 0.39 -6.98 -44.42
CA LYS A 438 0.89 -5.68 -43.94
C LYS A 438 2.09 -5.89 -43.00
N PRO A 439 3.02 -4.92 -42.89
CA PRO A 439 4.19 -5.02 -42.00
C PRO A 439 3.85 -5.27 -40.53
N THR A 440 2.65 -4.92 -40.09
CA THR A 440 2.16 -5.06 -38.71
C THR A 440 1.45 -6.39 -38.44
N TRP A 441 1.20 -7.21 -39.46
CA TRP A 441 0.49 -8.48 -39.33
C TRP A 441 1.44 -9.62 -38.99
N ARG A 442 0.99 -10.59 -38.19
CA ARG A 442 1.77 -11.78 -37.85
C ARG A 442 0.92 -13.04 -38.00
N VAL A 443 1.52 -14.09 -38.54
CA VAL A 443 0.96 -15.44 -38.59
C VAL A 443 2.09 -16.39 -38.23
N HIS A 444 1.92 -17.33 -37.33
CA HIS A 444 2.94 -18.33 -36.99
C HIS A 444 2.28 -19.68 -36.83
N GLY A 445 2.96 -20.77 -37.15
CA GLY A 445 2.38 -22.09 -36.96
C GLY A 445 3.40 -23.19 -36.80
N LYS A 446 2.96 -24.29 -36.19
CA LYS A 446 3.74 -25.50 -35.94
C LYS A 446 2.89 -26.75 -36.23
N TYR A 447 3.56 -27.87 -36.47
CA TYR A 447 2.90 -29.18 -36.52
C TYR A 447 2.68 -29.69 -35.09
N LEU A 448 1.44 -30.06 -34.76
CA LEU A 448 1.13 -30.81 -33.55
C LEU A 448 1.26 -32.32 -33.80
N LYS A 449 0.91 -32.76 -35.00
CA LYS A 449 0.97 -34.17 -35.42
C LYS A 449 1.31 -34.23 -36.91
N ALA A 450 2.48 -34.78 -37.24
CA ALA A 450 2.92 -34.97 -38.63
C ALA A 450 2.42 -36.29 -39.26
N GLY A 451 1.45 -36.96 -38.63
CA GLY A 451 0.60 -37.98 -39.25
C GLY A 451 1.20 -39.32 -39.70
N GLY A 452 2.51 -39.48 -39.72
CA GLY A 452 3.16 -40.73 -40.14
C GLY A 452 3.63 -41.57 -38.95
N VAL A 453 3.04 -42.76 -38.76
CA VAL A 453 3.57 -43.75 -37.81
C VAL A 453 4.77 -44.49 -38.42
N LYS A 454 4.78 -44.67 -39.75
CA LYS A 454 5.87 -45.29 -40.50
C LYS A 454 6.04 -44.66 -41.89
N PRO A 455 7.27 -44.56 -42.44
CA PRO A 455 7.51 -44.00 -43.77
C PRO A 455 6.81 -44.72 -44.93
N ASN A 456 6.45 -46.00 -44.77
CA ASN A 456 5.80 -46.80 -45.81
C ASN A 456 4.26 -46.75 -45.76
N ILE A 457 3.67 -45.89 -44.92
CA ILE A 457 2.22 -45.72 -44.78
C ILE A 457 1.87 -44.26 -45.08
N ILE A 458 0.89 -44.03 -45.96
CA ILE A 458 0.35 -42.69 -46.21
C ILE A 458 -0.36 -42.18 -44.95
N PRO A 459 0.02 -41.01 -44.41
CA PRO A 459 -0.65 -40.38 -43.26
C PRO A 459 -2.13 -40.12 -43.49
N GLU A 460 -3.00 -40.64 -42.60
CA GLU A 460 -4.45 -40.38 -42.66
C GLU A 460 -4.90 -39.19 -41.81
N GLU A 461 -4.05 -38.68 -40.93
CA GLU A 461 -4.38 -37.52 -40.09
C GLU A 461 -3.15 -36.64 -39.88
N ALA A 462 -3.29 -35.32 -39.96
CA ALA A 462 -2.22 -34.39 -39.60
C ALA A 462 -2.82 -33.16 -38.90
N GLU A 463 -2.12 -32.65 -37.88
CA GLU A 463 -2.59 -31.53 -37.08
C GLU A 463 -1.57 -30.39 -37.06
N LEU A 464 -2.08 -29.16 -37.21
CA LEU A 464 -1.33 -27.92 -37.13
C LEU A 464 -1.96 -27.00 -36.09
N GLU A 465 -1.12 -26.18 -35.46
CA GLU A 465 -1.53 -25.08 -34.59
C GLU A 465 -1.00 -23.77 -35.14
N TYR A 466 -1.84 -22.74 -35.18
CA TYR A 466 -1.48 -21.43 -35.72
C TYR A 466 -1.88 -20.28 -34.79
N TYR A 467 -1.05 -19.23 -34.78
CA TYR A 467 -1.33 -17.92 -34.18
C TYR A 467 -1.52 -16.89 -35.28
N ILE A 468 -2.58 -16.07 -35.19
CA ILE A 468 -2.91 -15.01 -36.17
C ILE A 468 -3.09 -13.70 -35.41
N ARG A 469 -2.36 -12.64 -35.79
CA ARG A 469 -2.39 -11.33 -35.13
C ARG A 469 -2.41 -10.19 -36.14
N ALA A 470 -3.24 -9.19 -35.88
CA ALA A 470 -3.25 -7.89 -36.54
C ALA A 470 -3.59 -6.78 -35.51
N PRO A 471 -3.21 -5.52 -35.74
CA PRO A 471 -3.42 -4.44 -34.77
C PRO A 471 -4.89 -4.09 -34.47
N ILE A 472 -5.80 -4.31 -35.42
CA ILE A 472 -7.23 -3.97 -35.27
C ILE A 472 -8.13 -5.10 -35.80
N LYS A 473 -9.33 -5.26 -35.22
CA LYS A 473 -10.28 -6.34 -35.57
C LYS A 473 -10.61 -6.41 -37.06
N LYS A 474 -10.90 -5.28 -37.69
CA LYS A 474 -11.20 -5.22 -39.13
C LYS A 474 -10.07 -5.81 -39.98
N GLU A 475 -8.83 -5.61 -39.57
CA GLU A 475 -7.66 -6.19 -40.25
C GLU A 475 -7.43 -7.65 -39.87
N LEU A 476 -7.68 -8.02 -38.61
CA LEU A 476 -7.61 -9.39 -38.14
C LEU A 476 -8.61 -10.28 -38.89
N ASP A 477 -9.83 -9.79 -39.17
CA ASP A 477 -10.83 -10.53 -39.94
C ASP A 477 -10.36 -10.80 -41.37
N VAL A 478 -9.83 -9.78 -42.04
CA VAL A 478 -9.28 -9.91 -43.40
C VAL A 478 -8.10 -10.89 -43.41
N LEU A 479 -7.20 -10.83 -42.43
CA LEU A 479 -6.07 -11.75 -42.33
C LEU A 479 -6.54 -13.18 -42.02
N THR A 480 -7.49 -13.34 -41.12
CA THR A 480 -8.04 -14.64 -40.70
C THR A 480 -8.70 -15.34 -41.87
N GLU A 481 -9.52 -14.63 -42.65
CA GLU A 481 -10.12 -15.16 -43.88
C GLU A 481 -9.06 -15.63 -44.88
N LYS A 482 -7.99 -14.84 -45.08
CA LYS A 482 -6.88 -15.23 -45.98
C LYS A 482 -6.16 -16.49 -45.50
N VAL A 483 -5.96 -16.64 -44.19
CA VAL A 483 -5.33 -17.84 -43.60
C VAL A 483 -6.26 -19.06 -43.67
N ILE A 484 -7.57 -18.90 -43.43
CA ILE A 484 -8.61 -19.93 -43.64
C ILE A 484 -8.56 -20.49 -45.05
N ASN A 485 -8.50 -19.60 -46.03
CA ASN A 485 -8.48 -19.98 -47.43
C ASN A 485 -7.24 -20.81 -47.78
N CYS A 486 -6.10 -20.57 -47.12
CA CYS A 486 -4.90 -21.41 -47.25
C CYS A 486 -5.12 -22.83 -46.72
N PHE A 487 -5.91 -23.00 -45.64
CA PHE A 487 -6.19 -24.32 -45.09
C PHE A 487 -7.17 -25.12 -45.96
N HIS A 488 -8.24 -24.47 -46.41
CA HIS A 488 -9.21 -25.11 -47.30
C HIS A 488 -8.65 -25.42 -48.69
N SER A 489 -7.79 -24.56 -49.23
CA SER A 489 -7.14 -24.83 -50.53
C SER A 489 -6.28 -26.08 -50.47
N ALA A 490 -5.53 -26.29 -49.38
CA ALA A 490 -4.69 -27.47 -49.19
C ALA A 490 -5.49 -28.76 -49.07
N ALA A 491 -6.63 -28.75 -48.35
CA ALA A 491 -7.55 -29.88 -48.32
C ALA A 491 -8.08 -30.21 -49.71
N LYS A 492 -8.54 -29.20 -50.44
CA LYS A 492 -9.08 -29.36 -51.78
C LYS A 492 -8.04 -29.87 -52.78
N ALA A 493 -6.80 -29.39 -52.68
CA ALA A 493 -5.69 -29.80 -53.55
C ALA A 493 -5.30 -31.28 -53.35
N THR A 494 -5.45 -31.81 -52.14
CA THR A 494 -5.02 -33.16 -51.76
C THR A 494 -6.14 -34.18 -51.68
N GLY A 495 -7.41 -33.73 -51.76
CA GLY A 495 -8.58 -34.58 -51.54
C GLY A 495 -8.87 -34.86 -50.07
N CYS A 496 -8.15 -34.22 -49.13
CA CYS A 496 -8.44 -34.33 -47.70
C CYS A 496 -9.70 -33.56 -47.31
N THR A 497 -10.23 -33.92 -46.15
CA THR A 497 -11.13 -33.06 -45.38
C THR A 497 -10.32 -32.26 -44.37
N VAL A 498 -10.77 -31.05 -44.05
CA VAL A 498 -10.14 -30.21 -43.03
C VAL A 498 -11.17 -29.70 -42.04
N GLU A 499 -10.87 -29.87 -40.77
CA GLU A 499 -11.56 -29.22 -39.67
C GLU A 499 -10.67 -28.08 -39.19
N VAL A 500 -11.15 -26.84 -39.34
CA VAL A 500 -10.46 -25.65 -38.85
C VAL A 500 -11.23 -25.13 -37.66
N LYS A 501 -10.67 -25.30 -36.46
CA LYS A 501 -11.23 -24.72 -35.23
C LYS A 501 -10.63 -23.35 -35.03
N PHE A 502 -11.46 -22.33 -35.26
CA PHE A 502 -11.12 -20.95 -34.98
C PHE A 502 -11.27 -20.65 -33.52
N GLU A 503 -10.14 -20.26 -32.93
CA GLU A 503 -10.15 -19.47 -31.74
C GLU A 503 -9.36 -18.18 -32.04
N VAL A 504 -9.84 -17.41 -33.03
CA VAL A 504 -9.34 -16.04 -33.28
C VAL A 504 -10.29 -15.07 -32.61
N ARG A 505 -9.79 -14.24 -31.71
CA ARG A 505 -10.58 -13.12 -31.19
C ARG A 505 -9.68 -11.87 -31.00
N PRO A 506 -10.04 -10.70 -31.56
CA PRO A 506 -9.52 -9.42 -31.05
C PRO A 506 -9.94 -9.28 -29.58
N TYR A 507 -9.50 -8.25 -28.86
CA TYR A 507 -10.21 -7.83 -27.65
C TYR A 507 -11.69 -7.60 -27.99
N LEU A 508 -12.56 -8.47 -27.50
CA LEU A 508 -14.01 -8.32 -27.63
C LEU A 508 -14.53 -7.52 -26.44
N ASP A 509 -15.71 -6.93 -26.57
CA ASP A 509 -16.35 -6.28 -25.43
C ASP A 509 -16.67 -7.32 -24.35
N VAL A 510 -16.39 -6.98 -23.10
CA VAL A 510 -16.79 -7.86 -21.99
C VAL A 510 -18.30 -7.94 -21.92
N ILE A 511 -18.83 -9.16 -21.94
CA ILE A 511 -20.21 -9.42 -21.54
C ILE A 511 -20.23 -10.06 -20.17
N HIS A 512 -20.82 -9.34 -19.23
CA HIS A 512 -21.16 -9.91 -17.94
C HIS A 512 -22.39 -10.82 -18.07
N ASN A 513 -22.26 -12.08 -17.66
CA ASN A 513 -23.40 -12.93 -17.44
C ASN A 513 -24.25 -12.35 -16.29
N LYS A 514 -25.50 -12.00 -16.60
CA LYS A 514 -26.38 -11.25 -15.70
C LYS A 514 -26.60 -11.94 -14.34
N SER A 515 -26.98 -13.22 -14.35
CA SER A 515 -27.21 -13.96 -13.11
C SER A 515 -25.93 -14.10 -12.29
N LEU A 516 -24.80 -14.40 -12.93
CA LEU A 516 -23.51 -14.54 -12.25
C LEU A 516 -23.04 -13.21 -11.62
N LEU A 517 -23.16 -12.10 -12.36
CA LEU A 517 -22.79 -10.77 -11.87
C LEU A 517 -23.68 -10.36 -10.70
N LYS A 518 -24.99 -10.59 -10.79
CA LYS A 518 -25.92 -10.28 -9.70
C LYS A 518 -25.58 -11.05 -8.42
N THR A 519 -25.23 -12.34 -8.53
CA THR A 519 -24.80 -13.14 -7.38
C THR A 519 -23.50 -12.59 -6.78
N TYR A 520 -22.55 -12.19 -7.62
CA TYR A 520 -21.34 -11.50 -7.16
C TYR A 520 -21.66 -10.20 -6.40
N GLU A 521 -22.53 -9.36 -6.95
CA GLU A 521 -22.97 -8.10 -6.33
C GLU A 521 -23.66 -8.33 -4.98
N GLU A 522 -24.47 -9.38 -4.86
CA GLU A 522 -25.11 -9.76 -3.60
C GLU A 522 -24.09 -10.21 -2.55
N ASN A 523 -23.05 -10.95 -2.96
CA ASN A 523 -21.99 -11.40 -2.06
C ASN A 523 -21.08 -10.24 -1.63
N ILE A 524 -20.64 -9.36 -2.54
CA ILE A 524 -19.73 -8.25 -2.19
C ILE A 524 -20.39 -7.21 -1.27
N LYS A 525 -21.72 -7.02 -1.38
CA LYS A 525 -22.52 -6.14 -0.50
C LYS A 525 -22.39 -6.50 0.99
N THR A 526 -22.03 -7.74 1.31
CA THR A 526 -21.86 -8.20 2.69
C THR A 526 -20.65 -7.59 3.40
N PHE A 527 -19.70 -7.01 2.66
CA PHE A 527 -18.44 -6.48 3.22
C PHE A 527 -18.41 -4.95 3.38
N GLY A 528 -19.49 -4.23 3.04
CA GLY A 528 -19.61 -2.78 3.32
C GLY A 528 -18.68 -1.84 2.54
N HIS A 529 -17.71 -2.36 1.79
CA HIS A 529 -16.79 -1.59 0.95
C HIS A 529 -17.41 -1.34 -0.44
N TYR A 530 -18.32 -0.37 -0.51
CA TYR A 530 -18.93 0.06 -1.76
C TYR A 530 -17.99 0.96 -2.55
N GLY A 531 -17.20 0.30 -3.39
CA GLY A 531 -16.55 0.93 -4.53
C GLY A 531 -16.48 0.02 -5.74
N THR A 532 -17.26 -1.07 -5.78
CA THR A 532 -17.55 -1.74 -7.06
C THR A 532 -18.38 -0.80 -7.90
N LEU A 533 -17.72 -0.07 -8.80
CA LEU A 533 -18.38 0.59 -9.92
C LEU A 533 -19.05 -0.53 -10.73
N THR A 534 -20.37 -0.65 -10.62
CA THR A 534 -21.11 -1.54 -11.51
C THR A 534 -20.97 -0.95 -12.91
N THR A 535 -20.72 -1.80 -13.91
CA THR A 535 -20.53 -1.38 -15.30
C THR A 535 -21.72 -0.64 -15.91
N SER A 536 -22.85 -0.55 -15.19
CA SER A 536 -23.96 0.36 -15.51
C SER A 536 -23.61 1.85 -15.38
N GLU A 537 -22.58 2.22 -14.60
CA GLU A 537 -22.22 3.62 -14.30
C GLU A 537 -20.96 4.11 -15.05
N PHE A 538 -20.18 3.21 -15.68
CA PHE A 538 -19.07 3.55 -16.57
C PHE A 538 -19.19 2.79 -17.90
N PRO A 539 -19.61 3.44 -18.99
CA PRO A 539 -19.75 2.81 -20.32
C PRO A 539 -18.41 2.60 -21.06
N ALA A 540 -17.27 2.95 -20.45
CA ALA A 540 -15.95 2.76 -21.05
C ALA A 540 -15.43 1.36 -20.70
N GLY A 541 -15.78 0.38 -21.53
CA GLY A 541 -15.18 -0.95 -21.48
C GLY A 541 -13.67 -0.85 -21.73
N GLY A 542 -12.87 -1.19 -20.74
CA GLY A 542 -11.44 -1.45 -20.94
C GLY A 542 -11.25 -2.53 -22.00
N SER A 543 -10.25 -2.38 -22.86
CA SER A 543 -9.91 -3.40 -23.88
C SER A 543 -9.21 -4.58 -23.21
N THR A 544 -9.98 -5.48 -22.58
CA THR A 544 -9.46 -6.64 -21.85
C THR A 544 -9.74 -7.96 -22.56
N ASP A 545 -8.80 -8.90 -22.48
CA ASP A 545 -8.93 -10.22 -23.13
C ASP A 545 -9.94 -11.11 -22.41
N MET A 546 -10.48 -10.66 -21.26
CA MET A 546 -11.65 -11.24 -20.62
C MET A 546 -12.90 -11.18 -21.51
N GLY A 547 -12.98 -10.19 -22.40
CA GLY A 547 -14.04 -10.13 -23.40
C GLY A 547 -14.03 -11.35 -24.32
N ASN A 548 -12.90 -12.03 -24.48
CA ASN A 548 -12.81 -13.20 -25.33
C ASN A 548 -13.36 -14.43 -24.62
N VAL A 549 -13.09 -14.52 -23.31
CA VAL A 549 -13.61 -15.55 -22.41
C VAL A 549 -15.12 -15.45 -22.29
N SER A 550 -15.68 -14.23 -22.20
CA SER A 550 -17.13 -14.01 -22.01
C SER A 550 -18.03 -14.46 -23.16
N TYR A 551 -17.48 -14.83 -24.30
CA TYR A 551 -18.22 -15.40 -25.42
C TYR A 551 -18.07 -16.92 -25.52
N VAL A 552 -17.17 -17.53 -24.75
CA VAL A 552 -16.96 -18.98 -24.72
C VAL A 552 -17.67 -19.59 -23.51
N VAL A 553 -17.60 -18.89 -22.38
CA VAL A 553 -18.20 -19.33 -21.11
C VAL A 553 -18.89 -18.17 -20.39
N PRO A 554 -19.93 -18.44 -19.57
CA PRO A 554 -20.53 -17.44 -18.71
C PRO A 554 -19.46 -16.80 -17.81
N SER A 555 -19.34 -15.48 -17.86
CA SER A 555 -18.20 -14.76 -17.30
C SER A 555 -18.61 -13.44 -16.66
N ILE A 556 -17.77 -12.92 -15.76
CA ILE A 556 -17.88 -11.57 -15.18
C ILE A 556 -16.49 -10.95 -15.10
N HIS A 557 -16.41 -9.62 -15.16
CA HIS A 557 -15.18 -8.84 -14.99
C HIS A 557 -15.43 -7.60 -14.10
N PRO A 558 -15.79 -7.79 -12.82
CA PRO A 558 -16.16 -6.67 -11.95
C PRO A 558 -14.95 -5.77 -11.67
N MET A 559 -15.14 -4.45 -11.77
CA MET A 559 -14.16 -3.45 -11.34
C MET A 559 -14.42 -3.07 -9.89
N TYR A 560 -13.37 -2.77 -9.12
CA TYR A 560 -13.50 -2.37 -7.73
C TYR A 560 -12.53 -1.25 -7.36
N TYR A 561 -12.96 -0.42 -6.40
CA TYR A 561 -12.18 0.66 -5.81
C TYR A 561 -11.09 0.10 -4.89
N ILE A 562 -9.89 0.67 -5.00
CA ILE A 562 -8.72 0.25 -4.22
C ILE A 562 -8.33 1.26 -3.13
N GLY A 563 -9.23 2.18 -2.76
CA GLY A 563 -8.90 3.22 -1.77
C GLY A 563 -8.21 4.46 -2.34
N SER A 564 -8.20 4.64 -3.67
CA SER A 564 -7.56 5.77 -4.34
C SER A 564 -8.38 6.26 -5.54
N ASP A 565 -8.43 7.57 -5.72
CA ASP A 565 -9.09 8.24 -6.87
C ASP A 565 -8.16 8.34 -8.09
N ALA A 566 -6.99 7.69 -8.06
CA ALA A 566 -6.10 7.60 -9.20
C ALA A 566 -6.77 6.85 -10.36
N PHE A 567 -6.45 7.24 -11.59
CA PHE A 567 -6.94 6.57 -12.80
C PHE A 567 -5.95 5.49 -13.25
N ASN A 568 -6.44 4.36 -13.75
CA ASN A 568 -5.58 3.32 -14.30
C ASN A 568 -4.64 3.84 -15.40
N HIS A 569 -3.50 3.17 -15.56
CA HIS A 569 -2.40 3.50 -16.47
C HIS A 569 -1.68 4.81 -16.14
N THR A 570 -1.66 5.18 -14.85
CA THR A 570 -0.91 6.31 -14.32
C THR A 570 0.09 5.86 -13.25
N ARG A 571 1.12 6.68 -13.00
CA ARG A 571 2.12 6.38 -11.95
C ARG A 571 1.51 6.47 -10.55
N GLU A 572 0.54 7.35 -10.40
CA GLU A 572 -0.28 7.52 -9.20
C GLU A 572 -1.06 6.23 -8.91
N PHE A 573 -1.65 5.61 -9.93
CA PHE A 573 -2.35 4.34 -9.76
C PHE A 573 -1.40 3.18 -9.48
N ASN A 574 -0.23 3.12 -10.13
CA ASN A 574 0.81 2.16 -9.75
C ASN A 574 1.21 2.32 -8.27
N THR A 575 1.30 3.55 -7.77
CA THR A 575 1.60 3.77 -6.35
C THR A 575 0.46 3.25 -5.47
N ALA A 576 -0.78 3.53 -5.84
CA ALA A 576 -1.97 3.07 -5.12
C ALA A 576 -2.13 1.55 -5.11
N THR A 577 -1.73 0.85 -6.18
CA THR A 577 -1.85 -0.62 -6.27
C THR A 577 -0.82 -1.35 -5.42
N GLY A 578 0.28 -0.69 -5.04
CA GLY A 578 1.26 -1.19 -4.07
C GLY A 578 1.02 -0.74 -2.63
N ASP A 579 0.01 0.11 -2.39
CA ASP A 579 -0.30 0.66 -1.08
C ASP A 579 -1.05 -0.37 -0.22
N PRO A 580 -0.62 -0.63 1.04
CA PRO A 580 -1.35 -1.48 1.98
C PRO A 580 -2.81 -1.05 2.20
N ALA A 581 -3.15 0.23 1.97
CA ALA A 581 -4.52 0.73 2.04
C ALA A 581 -5.49 0.07 1.04
N ALA A 582 -4.98 -0.52 -0.06
CA ALA A 582 -5.78 -1.26 -1.03
C ALA A 582 -6.28 -2.61 -0.49
N GLN A 583 -5.58 -3.20 0.47
CA GLN A 583 -5.76 -4.58 0.91
C GLN A 583 -7.17 -4.92 1.44
N PRO A 584 -7.83 -4.10 2.27
CA PRO A 584 -9.19 -4.40 2.72
C PRO A 584 -10.20 -4.52 1.55
N PHE A 585 -10.02 -3.70 0.51
CA PHE A 585 -10.86 -3.73 -0.68
C PHE A 585 -10.59 -4.97 -1.54
N THR A 586 -9.31 -5.30 -1.74
CA THR A 586 -8.84 -6.47 -2.50
C THR A 586 -9.30 -7.78 -1.88
N LEU A 587 -9.09 -7.98 -0.58
CA LEU A 587 -9.51 -9.19 0.13
C LEU A 587 -11.03 -9.41 0.07
N SER A 588 -11.81 -8.32 0.11
CA SER A 588 -13.27 -8.38 -0.03
C SER A 588 -13.69 -8.93 -1.40
N GLN A 589 -12.96 -8.61 -2.48
CA GLN A 589 -13.24 -9.18 -3.81
C GLN A 589 -12.93 -10.68 -3.85
N GLY A 590 -11.79 -11.11 -3.28
CA GLY A 590 -11.42 -12.52 -3.21
C GLY A 590 -12.48 -13.35 -2.47
N LYS A 591 -13.00 -12.83 -1.35
CA LYS A 591 -14.11 -13.44 -0.61
C LYS A 591 -15.40 -13.49 -1.43
N ALA A 592 -15.78 -12.39 -2.07
CA ALA A 592 -16.99 -12.34 -2.89
C ALA A 592 -16.94 -13.31 -4.08
N LEU A 593 -15.78 -13.44 -4.74
CA LEU A 593 -15.57 -14.44 -5.80
C LEU A 593 -15.67 -15.88 -5.26
N ALA A 594 -15.06 -16.17 -4.11
CA ALA A 594 -15.17 -17.49 -3.49
C ALA A 594 -16.63 -17.83 -3.13
N MET A 595 -17.35 -16.89 -2.51
CA MET A 595 -18.77 -17.05 -2.18
C MET A 595 -19.62 -17.29 -3.42
N THR A 596 -19.35 -16.56 -4.50
CA THR A 596 -20.06 -16.69 -5.78
C THR A 596 -19.80 -18.04 -6.43
N ALA A 597 -18.55 -18.51 -6.41
CA ALA A 597 -18.22 -19.84 -6.90
C ALA A 597 -18.93 -20.94 -6.09
N ILE A 598 -18.96 -20.81 -4.76
CA ILE A 598 -19.70 -21.72 -3.87
C ILE A 598 -21.19 -21.75 -4.24
N ASP A 599 -21.82 -20.59 -4.47
CA ASP A 599 -23.21 -20.54 -4.94
C ASP A 599 -23.40 -21.32 -6.24
N VAL A 600 -22.48 -21.16 -7.21
CA VAL A 600 -22.53 -21.89 -8.50
C VAL A 600 -22.39 -23.40 -8.29
N PHE A 601 -21.51 -23.84 -7.38
CA PHE A 601 -21.33 -25.27 -7.09
C PHE A 601 -22.55 -25.89 -6.39
N THR A 602 -23.20 -25.15 -5.49
CA THR A 602 -24.22 -25.72 -4.60
C THR A 602 -25.66 -25.40 -4.98
N ASN A 603 -25.89 -24.48 -5.92
CA ASN A 603 -27.23 -24.07 -6.34
C ASN A 603 -27.50 -24.42 -7.83
N PRO A 604 -28.13 -25.57 -8.12
CA PRO A 604 -28.44 -26.00 -9.48
C PRO A 604 -29.35 -25.03 -10.24
N GLU A 605 -30.28 -24.35 -9.55
CA GLU A 605 -31.18 -23.38 -10.18
C GLU A 605 -30.42 -22.13 -10.64
N LEU A 606 -29.48 -21.64 -9.80
CA LEU A 606 -28.59 -20.56 -10.20
C LEU A 606 -27.74 -20.96 -11.41
N LEU A 607 -27.14 -22.15 -11.39
CA LEU A 607 -26.36 -22.66 -12.51
C LEU A 607 -27.19 -22.72 -13.80
N GLN A 608 -28.46 -23.15 -13.70
CA GLN A 608 -29.35 -23.16 -14.86
C GLN A 608 -29.65 -21.75 -15.37
N ARG A 609 -29.96 -20.78 -14.48
CA ARG A 609 -30.16 -19.37 -14.87
C ARG A 609 -28.92 -18.77 -15.54
N ILE A 610 -27.72 -19.07 -15.04
CA ILE A 610 -26.45 -18.64 -15.64
C ILE A 610 -26.34 -19.17 -17.08
N LYS A 611 -26.63 -20.45 -17.30
CA LYS A 611 -26.63 -21.07 -18.64
C LYS A 611 -27.68 -20.45 -19.55
N ASP A 612 -28.89 -20.19 -19.05
CA ASP A 612 -29.98 -19.60 -19.82
C ASP A 612 -29.66 -18.15 -20.22
N ASP A 613 -29.11 -17.36 -19.30
CA ASP A 613 -28.64 -16.00 -19.59
C ASP A 613 -27.53 -16.01 -20.64
N PHE A 614 -26.56 -16.92 -20.53
CA PHE A 614 -25.49 -17.06 -21.51
C PHE A 614 -26.01 -17.49 -22.89
N ALA A 615 -26.99 -18.38 -22.95
CA ALA A 615 -27.61 -18.78 -24.21
C ALA A 615 -28.36 -17.61 -24.89
N LYS A 616 -29.08 -16.78 -24.11
CA LYS A 616 -29.74 -15.56 -24.61
C LYS A 616 -28.75 -14.50 -25.08
N ASP A 617 -27.68 -14.32 -24.32
CA ASP A 617 -26.55 -13.46 -24.65
C ASP A 617 -25.94 -13.87 -26.00
N LEU A 618 -25.77 -15.16 -26.28
CA LEU A 618 -25.29 -15.64 -27.58
C LEU A 618 -26.32 -15.49 -28.72
N GLN A 619 -27.62 -15.64 -28.43
CA GLN A 619 -28.69 -15.53 -29.44
C GLN A 619 -28.91 -14.10 -29.93
N THR A 620 -28.77 -13.11 -29.04
CA THR A 620 -28.93 -11.69 -29.37
C THR A 620 -27.75 -11.12 -30.18
N ARG A 621 -26.75 -11.95 -30.49
CA ARG A 621 -25.43 -11.55 -31.01
C ARG A 621 -24.96 -12.33 -32.24
N LYS A 622 -25.82 -13.18 -32.81
CA LYS A 622 -25.72 -13.67 -34.20
C LYS A 622 -26.43 -12.69 -35.11
#